data_AF-A0A840AXD9-F1
#
_entry.id   AF-A0A840AXD9-F1
#
_cell.length_a   1.000
_cell.length_b   1.000
_cell.length_c   1.000
_cell.angle_alpha   90.00
_cell.angle_beta   90.00
_cell.angle_gamma   90.00
#
_symmetry.space_group_name_H-M   'P 1'
#
loop_
_entity.id
_entity.type
_entity.pdbx_description
1 polymer ?
#
loop_
_entity_poly.entity_id
_entity_poly.type
_entity_poly.pdbx_seq_one_letter_code
_entity_poly.pdbx_strand_id
1 'polypeptide(L)'
;MSELAAPLAMSLPAVVQHLQVLEASGLVRSEKVGRVRTCAIQPAALRAAETWIHERRLFWEHRLDQLGAFLAEQGDEDKGRTP
;
A
#
# COMPACT_ATOMS: atom_id res chain seq x y z
N MET A 1 -13.45 -14.34 16.55
CA MET A 1 -12.24 -15.10 16.14
C MET A 1 -12.59 -16.37 15.38
N SER A 2 -13.33 -17.32 15.96
CA SER A 2 -13.73 -18.57 15.27
C SER A 2 -14.46 -18.32 13.94
N GLU A 3 -15.38 -17.36 13.92
CA GLU A 3 -16.10 -16.95 12.71
C GLU A 3 -15.19 -16.34 11.63
N LEU A 4 -14.12 -15.64 12.04
CA LEU A 4 -13.17 -15.04 11.10
C LEU A 4 -12.24 -16.09 10.48
N ALA A 5 -11.97 -17.17 11.21
CA ALA A 5 -11.18 -18.28 10.72
C ALA A 5 -11.97 -19.22 9.79
N ALA A 6 -13.29 -19.35 9.97
CA ALA A 6 -14.14 -20.26 9.21
C ALA A 6 -14.02 -20.16 7.67
N PRO A 7 -13.95 -18.96 7.05
CA PRO A 7 -13.80 -18.86 5.59
C PRO A 7 -12.35 -18.94 5.09
N LEU A 8 -11.36 -18.97 5.98
CA LEU A 8 -9.95 -18.90 5.61
C LEU A 8 -9.37 -20.31 5.49
N ALA A 9 -8.62 -20.57 4.42
CA ALA A 9 -7.90 -21.83 4.22
C ALA A 9 -6.62 -21.91 5.09
N MET A 10 -6.74 -21.60 6.39
CA MET A 10 -5.63 -21.63 7.34
C MET A 10 -6.12 -22.02 8.74
N SER A 11 -5.18 -22.43 9.59
CA SER A 11 -5.49 -22.83 10.97
C SER A 11 -5.88 -21.63 11.84
N LEU A 12 -6.67 -21.86 12.89
CA LEU A 12 -7.02 -20.81 13.85
C LEU A 12 -5.78 -20.12 14.47
N PRO A 13 -4.70 -20.82 14.86
CA PRO A 13 -3.46 -20.17 15.30
C PRO A 13 -2.84 -19.24 14.25
N ALA A 14 -2.88 -19.60 12.96
CA ALA A 14 -2.38 -18.74 11.89
C ALA A 14 -3.21 -17.46 11.78
N VAL A 15 -4.55 -17.55 11.86
CA VAL A 15 -5.43 -16.37 11.89
C VAL A 15 -5.10 -15.46 13.06
N VAL A 16 -4.86 -16.03 14.25
CA VAL A 16 -4.48 -15.25 15.44
C VAL A 16 -3.14 -14.53 15.22
N GLN A 17 -2.14 -15.21 14.65
CA GLN A 17 -0.84 -14.60 14.34
C GLN A 17 -0.99 -13.43 13.36
N HIS A 18 -1.77 -13.59 12.29
CA HIS A 18 -2.03 -12.50 11.34
C HIS A 18 -2.75 -11.32 12.01
N LEU A 19 -3.73 -11.58 12.86
CA LEU A 19 -4.44 -10.53 13.60
C LEU A 19 -3.53 -9.77 14.55
N GLN A 20 -2.55 -10.44 15.19
CA GLN A 20 -1.58 -9.76 16.04
C GLN A 20 -0.71 -8.79 15.23
N VAL A 21 -0.26 -9.17 14.03
CA VAL A 21 0.51 -8.29 13.14
C VAL A 21 -0.35 -7.12 12.64
N LEU A 22 -1.61 -7.38 12.27
CA LEU A 22 -2.54 -6.34 11.83
C LEU A 22 -2.91 -5.37 12.95
N GLU A 23 -2.99 -5.85 14.19
CA GLU A 23 -3.24 -5.01 15.37
C GLU A 23 -2.00 -4.19 15.75
N ALA A 24 -0.81 -4.78 15.70
CA ALA A 24 0.46 -4.08 15.94
C ALA A 24 0.74 -2.97 14.91
N SER A 25 0.31 -3.16 13.66
CA SER A 25 0.39 -2.13 12.60
C SER A 25 -0.75 -1.10 12.66
N GLY A 26 -1.71 -1.26 13.57
CA GLY A 26 -2.86 -0.38 13.71
C GLY A 26 -3.95 -0.57 12.64
N LEU A 27 -3.80 -1.53 11.72
CA LEU A 27 -4.76 -1.82 10.65
C LEU A 27 -6.03 -2.51 11.17
N VAL A 28 -5.95 -3.20 12.31
CA VAL A 28 -7.08 -3.83 12.99
C VAL A 28 -7.12 -3.36 14.43
N ARG A 29 -8.33 -3.08 14.91
CA ARG A 29 -8.62 -2.94 16.35
C ARG A 29 -9.39 -4.16 16.80
N SER A 30 -9.04 -4.67 17.98
CA SER A 30 -9.81 -5.72 18.62
C SER A 30 -10.41 -5.24 19.93
N GLU A 31 -11.52 -5.87 20.32
CA GLU A 31 -12.14 -5.69 21.62
C GLU A 31 -12.64 -7.03 22.15
N LYS A 32 -12.45 -7.27 23.45
CA LYS A 32 -12.90 -8.48 24.11
C LYS A 32 -14.12 -8.16 24.98
N VAL A 33 -15.26 -8.75 24.64
CA VAL A 33 -16.51 -8.66 25.42
C VAL A 33 -16.87 -10.06 25.90
N GLY A 34 -16.65 -10.29 27.20
CA GLY A 34 -16.80 -11.61 27.82
C GLY A 34 -15.87 -12.65 27.19
N ARG A 35 -16.44 -13.70 26.56
CA ARG A 35 -15.69 -14.75 25.85
C ARG A 35 -15.46 -14.44 24.37
N VAL A 36 -16.11 -13.40 23.83
CA VAL A 36 -16.06 -13.07 22.41
C VAL A 36 -15.02 -11.97 22.18
N ARG A 37 -14.16 -12.18 21.19
CA ARG A 37 -13.26 -11.15 20.67
C ARG A 37 -13.74 -10.72 19.29
N THR A 38 -14.12 -9.45 19.20
CA THR A 38 -14.54 -8.77 17.97
C THR A 38 -13.32 -8.06 17.38
N CYS A 39 -13.17 -8.09 16.06
CA CYS A 39 -12.09 -7.43 15.34
C CYS A 39 -12.71 -6.53 14.27
N ALA A 40 -12.20 -5.30 14.14
CA ALA A 40 -12.65 -4.33 13.16
C ALA A 40 -11.45 -3.71 12.45
N ILE A 41 -11.55 -3.56 11.13
CA ILE A 41 -10.55 -2.84 10.34
C ILE A 41 -10.54 -1.36 10.75
N GLN A 42 -9.38 -0.73 10.73
CA GLN A 42 -9.18 0.70 10.90
C GLN A 42 -8.80 1.32 9.55
N PRO A 43 -9.77 1.80 8.74
CA PRO A 43 -9.48 2.36 7.41
C PRO A 43 -8.52 3.55 7.47
N ALA A 44 -8.55 4.27 8.59
CA ALA A 44 -7.67 5.39 8.87
C ALA A 44 -6.18 5.03 8.83
N ALA A 45 -5.82 3.81 9.25
CA ALA A 45 -4.43 3.36 9.30
C ALA A 45 -3.82 3.14 7.90
N LEU A 46 -4.66 2.89 6.88
CA LEU A 46 -4.20 2.77 5.49
C LEU A 46 -3.81 4.11 4.85
N ARG A 47 -4.32 5.24 5.37
CA ARG A 47 -4.06 6.56 4.79
C ARG A 47 -2.57 6.90 4.75
N ALA A 48 -1.81 6.50 5.78
CA ALA A 48 -0.37 6.75 5.80
C ALA A 48 0.36 6.06 4.64
N ALA A 49 -0.01 4.80 4.35
CA ALA A 49 0.54 4.06 3.23
C ALA A 49 0.11 4.67 1.89
N GLU A 50 -1.17 5.03 1.76
CA GLU A 50 -1.72 5.70 0.57
C GLU A 50 -0.98 7.00 0.25
N THR A 51 -0.85 7.90 1.24
CA THR A 51 -0.12 9.16 1.10
C THR A 51 1.32 8.91 0.68
N TRP A 52 2.01 7.97 1.34
CA TRP A 52 3.38 7.64 1.00
C TRP A 52 3.52 7.15 -0.45
N ILE A 53 2.68 6.22 -0.88
CA ILE A 53 2.68 5.71 -2.27
C ILE A 53 2.44 6.86 -3.26
N HIS A 54 1.45 7.72 -2.97
CA HIS A 54 1.09 8.84 -3.83
C HIS A 54 2.24 9.83 -4.00
N GLU A 55 2.90 10.22 -2.92
CA GLU A 55 4.06 11.11 -2.96
C GLU A 55 5.21 10.53 -3.81
N ARG A 56 5.49 9.23 -3.67
CA ARG A 56 6.55 8.57 -4.44
C ARG A 56 6.18 8.51 -5.92
N ARG A 57 4.92 8.24 -6.23
CA ARG A 57 4.42 8.23 -7.60
C ARG A 57 4.62 9.60 -8.26
N LEU A 58 4.17 10.68 -7.63
CA LEU A 58 4.30 12.04 -8.16
C LEU A 58 5.76 12.42 -8.41
N PHE A 59 6.66 12.06 -7.48
CA PHE A 59 8.09 12.30 -7.62
C PHE A 59 8.68 11.63 -8.86
N TRP A 60 8.32 10.36 -9.10
CA TRP A 60 8.84 9.61 -10.25
C TRP A 60 8.21 10.06 -11.56
N GLU A 61 6.90 10.33 -11.58
CA GLU A 61 6.21 10.90 -12.76
C GLU A 61 6.91 12.19 -13.20
N HIS A 62 7.15 13.13 -12.27
CA HIS A 62 7.82 14.38 -12.60
C HIS A 62 9.24 14.19 -13.16
N ARG A 63 10.01 13.25 -12.60
CA ARG A 63 11.36 12.95 -13.10
C ARG A 63 11.34 12.34 -14.50
N LEU A 64 10.38 11.47 -14.76
CA LEU A 64 10.24 10.83 -16.07
C LEU A 64 9.75 11.83 -17.11
N ASP A 65 8.87 12.76 -16.74
CA ASP A 65 8.43 13.85 -17.62
C ASP A 65 9.62 14.75 -18.03
N GLN A 66 10.47 15.13 -17.07
CA GLN A 66 11.68 15.91 -17.36
C GLN A 66 12.64 15.16 -18.27
N LEU A 67 12.85 13.87 -18.03
CA LEU A 67 13.68 13.04 -18.90
C LEU A 67 13.11 12.96 -20.31
N GLY A 68 11.79 12.79 -20.44
CA GLY A 68 11.09 12.79 -21.71
C GLY A 68 11.29 14.09 -22.49
N ALA A 69 11.18 15.24 -21.82
CA ALA A 69 11.41 16.56 -22.41
C ALA A 69 12.86 16.71 -22.90
N PHE A 70 13.84 16.36 -22.06
CA PHE A 70 15.26 16.42 -22.42
C PHE A 70 15.60 15.55 -23.64
N LEU A 71 15.07 14.32 -23.69
CA LEU A 71 15.30 13.43 -24.83
C LEU A 71 14.64 13.94 -26.12
N ALA A 72 13.47 14.59 -26.02
CA ALA A 72 12.81 15.20 -27.17
C ALA A 72 13.64 16.37 -27.73
N GLU A 73 14.18 17.23 -26.87
CA GLU A 73 15.07 18.32 -27.28
C GLU A 73 16.33 17.80 -28.00
N GLN A 74 16.96 16.76 -27.46
CA GLN A 74 18.15 16.15 -28.09
C GLN A 74 17.84 15.48 -29.45
N GLY A 75 16.67 14.86 -29.60
CA GLY A 75 16.26 14.24 -30.86
C GLY A 75 15.95 15.23 -31.98
N ASP A 76 15.47 16.43 -31.62
CA ASP A 76 15.24 17.52 -32.57
C ASP A 76 16.56 18.21 -32.99
N GLU A 77 17.53 18.35 -32.08
CA GLU A 77 18.87 18.85 -32.40
C GLU A 77 19.66 17.91 -33.34
N ASP A 78 19.50 16.59 -33.20
CA ASP A 78 20.14 15.59 -34.06
C ASP A 78 19.54 15.56 -35.48
N LYS A 79 18.22 15.74 -35.61
CA LYS A 79 17.55 15.90 -36.92
C LYS A 79 17.96 17.15 -37.68
N GLY A 80 18.32 18.23 -36.98
CA GLY A 80 18.85 19.47 -37.59
C GLY A 80 20.30 19.37 -38.05
N ARG A 81 21.03 18.30 -37.68
CA ARG A 81 22.46 18.09 -37.99
C ARG A 81 22.72 17.07 -39.08
N THR A 82 21.68 16.57 -39.75
CA THR A 82 21.87 15.72 -40.93
C THR A 82 21.96 16.59 -42.19
N PRO A 83 23.11 16.65 -42.89
CA PRO A 83 23.24 17.33 -44.18
C PRO A 83 22.55 16.57 -45.33
#